data_AF-A0A0A0D065-F1
#
_entry.id   AF-A0A0A0D065-F1
#
_cell.length_a   1.000
_cell.length_b   1.000
_cell.length_c   1.000
_cell.angle_alpha   90.00
_cell.angle_beta   90.00
_cell.angle_gamma   90.00
#
_symmetry.space_group_name_H-M   'P 1'
#
loop_
_entity.id
_entity.type
_entity.pdbx_description
1 polymer ?
#
loop_
_entity_poly.entity_id
_entity_poly.type
_entity_poly.pdbx_seq_one_letter_code
_entity_poly.pdbx_strand_id
1 'polypeptide(L)'
;TIGTGDGNDLVNAAAVAAGRIGLTLSGGAGDDRLIGSAGIDTFIGGAGADRFGLAAAAHSVVGAKADRIADFHRAEGDRIDLAAVDANTAVAGNQAFTFIGTGLYTGVAGQLRYAFNGADTTIAGDVNGDKVSDFHIVLTGAIALVAADFML
;
A
#
# COMPACT_ATOMS: atom_id res chain seq x y z
N THR A 1 11.70 7.14 -12.94
CA THR A 1 11.20 8.05 -11.92
C THR A 1 10.17 8.98 -12.53
N ILE A 2 9.08 9.21 -11.82
CA ILE A 2 8.05 10.22 -12.09
C ILE A 2 8.09 11.17 -10.90
N GLY A 3 8.25 12.47 -11.13
CA GLY A 3 8.22 13.49 -10.09
C GLY A 3 7.28 14.60 -10.52
N THR A 4 6.38 15.04 -9.64
CA THR A 4 5.31 15.99 -10.00
C THR A 4 5.58 17.41 -9.50
N GLY A 5 6.20 17.57 -8.33
CA GLY A 5 6.74 18.85 -7.87
C GLY A 5 5.90 19.47 -6.76
N ASP A 6 5.64 20.78 -6.86
CA ASP A 6 4.76 21.47 -5.90
C ASP A 6 3.30 21.41 -6.38
N GLY A 7 2.36 21.36 -5.44
CA GLY A 7 0.92 21.26 -5.67
C GLY A 7 0.36 19.90 -5.29
N ASN A 8 -0.95 19.75 -5.38
CA ASN A 8 -1.61 18.47 -5.14
C ASN A 8 -1.72 17.71 -6.46
N ASP A 9 -0.95 16.64 -6.60
CA ASP A 9 -0.83 15.91 -7.84
C ASP A 9 -1.50 14.53 -7.81
N LEU A 10 -1.79 14.02 -9.00
CA LEU A 10 -2.25 12.65 -9.22
C LEU A 10 -1.30 11.93 -10.17
N VAL A 11 -0.65 10.89 -9.67
CA VAL A 11 0.06 9.90 -10.47
C VAL A 11 -0.72 8.59 -10.44
N ASN A 12 -1.13 8.11 -11.62
CA ASN A 12 -1.78 6.81 -11.75
C ASN A 12 -1.06 5.95 -12.78
N ALA A 13 -0.24 5.01 -12.28
CA ALA A 13 0.48 4.05 -13.10
C ALA A 13 -0.17 2.67 -13.16
N ALA A 14 -1.41 2.50 -12.66
CA ALA A 14 -2.06 1.19 -12.50
C ALA A 14 -2.20 0.38 -13.81
N ALA A 15 -2.26 1.06 -14.96
CA ALA A 15 -2.35 0.41 -16.27
C ALA A 15 -0.99 -0.06 -16.83
N VAL A 16 0.12 0.28 -16.17
CA VAL A 16 1.46 -0.12 -16.59
C VAL A 16 1.69 -1.58 -16.16
N ALA A 17 1.76 -2.46 -17.15
CA ALA A 17 1.93 -3.90 -16.94
C ALA A 17 3.27 -4.25 -16.29
N ALA A 18 3.30 -5.39 -15.58
CA ALA A 18 4.50 -5.95 -15.00
C ALA A 18 5.55 -6.22 -16.10
N GLY A 19 6.69 -5.52 -16.05
CA GLY A 19 7.65 -5.54 -17.15
C GLY A 19 8.92 -4.73 -16.89
N ARG A 20 9.82 -5.29 -16.07
CA ARG A 20 11.22 -4.86 -15.80
C ARG A 20 11.48 -3.46 -15.23
N ILE A 21 10.48 -2.60 -15.03
CA ILE A 21 10.68 -1.28 -14.45
C ILE A 21 9.84 -1.18 -13.18
N GLY A 22 10.51 -1.13 -12.04
CA GLY A 22 9.96 -0.53 -10.84
C GLY A 22 9.96 0.99 -11.00
N LEU A 23 8.82 1.62 -10.75
CA LEU A 23 8.71 3.08 -10.77
C LEU A 23 9.19 3.65 -9.44
N THR A 24 9.84 4.80 -9.52
CA THR A 24 9.96 5.69 -8.37
C THR A 24 8.98 6.82 -8.59
N LEU A 25 7.95 6.92 -7.76
CA LEU A 25 6.90 7.93 -7.81
C LEU A 25 7.18 8.94 -6.70
N SER A 26 7.37 10.20 -7.05
CA SER A 26 7.63 11.29 -6.13
C SER A 26 6.52 12.34 -6.28
N GLY A 27 5.79 12.60 -5.20
CA GLY A 27 4.78 13.65 -5.15
C GLY A 27 5.44 15.03 -5.07
N GLY A 28 6.08 15.32 -3.94
CA GLY A 28 6.80 16.56 -3.74
C GLY A 28 6.16 17.35 -2.60
N ALA A 29 5.62 18.53 -2.86
CA ALA A 29 4.97 19.31 -1.81
C ALA A 29 3.49 19.49 -2.13
N GLY A 30 2.59 19.10 -1.24
CA GLY A 30 1.14 19.12 -1.44
C GLY A 30 0.53 17.80 -1.01
N ASP A 31 -0.80 17.69 -1.12
CA ASP A 31 -1.50 16.43 -0.80
C ASP A 31 -1.58 15.57 -2.07
N ASP A 32 -0.64 14.65 -2.25
CA ASP A 32 -0.48 13.88 -3.47
C ASP A 32 -1.21 12.54 -3.44
N ARG A 33 -1.61 12.04 -4.62
CA ARG A 33 -2.11 10.68 -4.80
C ARG A 33 -1.24 9.91 -5.77
N LEU A 34 -0.54 8.90 -5.26
CA LEU A 34 0.41 8.10 -6.00
C LEU A 34 -0.09 6.66 -6.07
N ILE A 35 -0.41 6.18 -7.27
CA ILE A 35 -0.84 4.79 -7.53
C ILE A 35 0.20 4.09 -8.39
N GLY A 36 0.73 2.98 -7.86
CA GLY A 36 1.76 2.16 -8.49
C GLY A 36 1.29 1.40 -9.73
N SER A 37 2.25 0.90 -10.48
CA SER A 37 2.10 -0.07 -11.56
C SER A 37 1.91 -1.49 -11.02
N ALA A 38 1.95 -2.50 -11.90
CA ALA A 38 2.08 -3.90 -11.50
C ALA A 38 3.54 -4.35 -11.30
N GLY A 39 4.47 -3.39 -11.22
CA GLY A 39 5.91 -3.57 -11.04
C GLY A 39 6.31 -3.68 -9.57
N ILE A 40 7.56 -3.30 -9.25
CA ILE A 40 8.05 -3.17 -7.87
C ILE A 40 8.31 -1.68 -7.66
N ASP A 41 7.36 -0.98 -7.05
CA ASP A 41 7.37 0.48 -7.03
C ASP A 41 7.89 1.03 -5.70
N THR A 42 8.52 2.20 -5.78
CA THR A 42 8.93 3.01 -4.63
C THR A 42 8.15 4.30 -4.67
N PHE A 43 7.41 4.59 -3.60
CA PHE A 43 6.69 5.82 -3.39
C PHE A 43 7.47 6.75 -2.46
N ILE A 44 7.48 8.03 -2.81
CA ILE A 44 8.01 9.14 -2.03
C ILE A 44 6.89 10.19 -2.04
N GLY A 45 6.20 10.36 -0.92
CA GLY A 45 5.14 11.36 -0.79
C GLY A 45 5.72 12.76 -0.87
N GLY A 46 6.68 13.02 0.02
CA GLY A 46 7.21 14.36 0.26
C GLY A 46 6.51 15.03 1.43
N ALA A 47 6.11 16.29 1.28
CA ALA A 47 5.47 17.07 2.33
C ALA A 47 3.99 17.24 2.05
N GLY A 48 3.13 16.90 3.00
CA GLY A 48 1.67 17.00 2.84
C GLY A 48 0.95 15.74 3.30
N ALA A 49 -0.36 15.67 3.10
CA ALA A 49 -1.15 14.50 3.47
C ALA A 49 -1.33 13.57 2.27
N ASP A 50 -0.36 12.68 2.06
CA ASP A 50 -0.25 11.90 0.83
C ASP A 50 -1.05 10.59 0.86
N ARG A 51 -1.38 10.08 -0.33
CA ARG A 51 -2.12 8.83 -0.51
C ARG A 51 -1.37 7.86 -1.41
N PHE A 52 -0.98 6.74 -0.83
CA PHE A 52 -0.25 5.68 -1.51
C PHE A 52 -1.19 4.54 -1.87
N GLY A 53 -1.52 4.41 -3.16
CA GLY A 53 -2.55 3.52 -3.65
C GLY A 53 -2.03 2.23 -4.26
N LEU A 54 -2.66 1.11 -3.88
CA LEU A 54 -2.50 -0.18 -4.54
C LEU A 54 -3.73 -0.47 -5.40
N ALA A 55 -3.55 -0.73 -6.69
CA ALA A 55 -4.68 -0.94 -7.61
C ALA A 55 -5.21 -2.38 -7.61
N ALA A 56 -4.39 -3.36 -7.22
CA ALA A 56 -4.77 -4.77 -7.06
C ALA A 56 -3.78 -5.47 -6.13
N ALA A 57 -4.22 -6.51 -5.41
CA ALA A 57 -3.32 -7.29 -4.55
C ALA A 57 -2.09 -7.84 -5.30
N ALA A 58 -2.28 -8.26 -6.56
CA ALA A 58 -1.21 -8.77 -7.42
C ALA A 58 -0.16 -7.71 -7.83
N HIS A 59 -0.42 -6.41 -7.62
CA HIS A 59 0.51 -5.35 -7.99
C HIS A 59 1.63 -5.19 -6.97
N SER A 60 1.50 -5.74 -5.76
CA SER A 60 2.56 -5.70 -4.75
C SER A 60 2.75 -7.07 -4.11
N VAL A 61 3.65 -7.86 -4.68
CA VAL A 61 3.83 -9.26 -4.28
C VAL A 61 4.42 -9.41 -2.89
N VAL A 62 4.17 -10.57 -2.28
CA VAL A 62 4.72 -10.93 -0.97
C VAL A 62 6.26 -10.94 -0.99
N GLY A 63 6.86 -10.35 0.04
CA GLY A 63 8.29 -10.44 0.35
C GLY A 63 9.13 -9.31 -0.24
N ALA A 64 10.36 -9.61 -0.65
CA ALA A 64 11.37 -8.62 -1.05
C ALA A 64 11.06 -7.84 -2.34
N LYS A 65 9.98 -8.22 -3.04
CA LYS A 65 9.50 -7.57 -4.27
C LYS A 65 8.19 -6.81 -4.05
N ALA A 66 7.79 -6.62 -2.79
CA ALA A 66 6.70 -5.73 -2.45
C ALA A 66 7.05 -4.28 -2.79
N ASP A 67 6.03 -3.50 -3.09
CA ASP A 67 6.11 -2.06 -3.17
C ASP A 67 6.56 -1.45 -1.85
N ARG A 68 7.23 -0.30 -1.95
CA ARG A 68 7.82 0.40 -0.83
C ARG A 68 7.36 1.84 -0.74
N ILE A 69 6.91 2.27 0.43
CA ILE A 69 6.71 3.68 0.76
C ILE A 69 7.90 4.14 1.59
N ALA A 70 8.65 5.11 1.07
CA ALA A 70 9.96 5.46 1.61
C ALA A 70 9.90 6.45 2.79
N ASP A 71 8.82 7.21 2.91
CA ASP A 71 8.71 8.41 3.76
C ASP A 71 7.32 8.59 4.36
N PHE A 72 6.62 7.50 4.72
CA PHE A 72 5.29 7.59 5.31
C PHE A 72 5.28 8.36 6.65
N HIS A 73 4.55 9.47 6.71
CA HIS A 73 4.43 10.36 7.87
C HIS A 73 3.00 10.52 8.36
N ARG A 74 2.64 9.70 9.35
CA ARG A 74 1.33 9.76 10.04
C ARG A 74 0.96 11.13 10.60
N ALA A 75 1.96 11.92 11.00
CA ALA A 75 1.74 13.25 11.56
C ALA A 75 1.31 14.28 10.52
N GLU A 76 1.68 14.08 9.25
CA GLU A 76 1.29 14.93 8.12
C GLU A 76 -0.09 14.53 7.56
N GLY A 77 -0.50 13.29 7.79
CA GLY A 77 -1.83 12.80 7.45
C GLY A 77 -1.83 11.74 6.36
N ASP A 78 -0.66 11.19 6.04
CA ASP A 78 -0.49 10.15 5.04
C ASP A 78 -1.40 8.94 5.25
N ARG A 79 -1.88 8.39 4.14
CA ARG A 79 -2.74 7.21 4.13
C ARG A 79 -2.37 6.22 3.04
N ILE A 80 -2.71 4.98 3.30
CA ILE A 80 -2.55 3.87 2.37
C ILE A 80 -3.92 3.55 1.80
N ASP A 81 -4.07 3.75 0.50
CA ASP A 81 -5.32 3.60 -0.23
C ASP A 81 -5.43 2.19 -0.82
N LEU A 82 -6.24 1.36 -0.16
CA LEU A 82 -6.54 -0.02 -0.56
C LEU A 82 -7.99 -0.18 -1.02
N ALA A 83 -8.74 0.91 -1.17
CA ALA A 83 -10.15 0.87 -1.51
C ALA A 83 -10.42 0.28 -2.91
N ALA A 84 -9.40 0.18 -3.76
CA ALA A 84 -9.49 -0.46 -5.08
C ALA A 84 -9.20 -1.97 -5.04
N VAL A 85 -8.66 -2.49 -3.93
CA VAL A 85 -8.27 -3.89 -3.79
C VAL A 85 -9.43 -4.66 -3.19
N ASP A 86 -9.95 -5.64 -3.94
CA ASP A 86 -10.96 -6.55 -3.41
C ASP A 86 -10.38 -7.43 -2.30
N ALA A 87 -10.89 -7.22 -1.10
CA ALA A 87 -10.48 -7.95 0.09
C ALA A 87 -11.01 -9.40 0.14
N ASN A 88 -11.95 -9.80 -0.72
CA ASN A 88 -12.48 -11.16 -0.70
C ASN A 88 -12.77 -11.72 -2.09
N THR A 89 -11.79 -12.45 -2.62
CA THR A 89 -11.83 -13.05 -3.97
C THR A 89 -12.91 -14.13 -4.15
N ALA A 90 -13.52 -14.62 -3.06
CA ALA A 90 -14.59 -15.62 -3.11
C ALA A 90 -15.99 -15.00 -3.25
N VAL A 91 -16.12 -13.68 -3.13
CA VAL A 91 -17.41 -12.98 -3.17
C VAL A 91 -17.37 -11.93 -4.27
N ALA A 92 -18.42 -11.90 -5.10
CA ALA A 92 -18.50 -10.93 -6.19
C ALA A 92 -18.66 -9.50 -5.65
N GLY A 93 -17.84 -8.58 -6.16
CA GLY A 93 -17.86 -7.18 -5.76
C GLY A 93 -16.48 -6.70 -5.39
N ASN A 94 -16.42 -5.57 -4.70
CA ASN A 94 -15.20 -5.06 -4.08
C ASN A 94 -15.44 -4.97 -2.58
N GLN A 95 -14.83 -5.86 -1.82
CA GLN A 95 -14.99 -5.96 -0.38
C GLN A 95 -13.91 -5.13 0.31
N ALA A 96 -14.28 -4.41 1.38
CA ALA A 96 -13.34 -3.67 2.21
C ALA A 96 -12.55 -4.60 3.13
N PHE A 97 -11.28 -4.26 3.40
CA PHE A 97 -10.50 -4.98 4.41
C PHE A 97 -10.98 -4.69 5.84
N THR A 98 -10.74 -5.65 6.73
CA THR A 98 -10.80 -5.48 8.18
C THR A 98 -9.38 -5.38 8.73
N PHE A 99 -9.02 -4.20 9.26
CA PHE A 99 -7.73 -4.01 9.91
C PHE A 99 -7.69 -4.67 11.30
N ILE A 100 -6.79 -5.64 11.47
CA ILE A 100 -6.63 -6.43 12.70
C ILE A 100 -5.35 -6.05 13.48
N GLY A 101 -4.70 -4.93 13.13
CA GLY A 101 -3.48 -4.48 13.78
C GLY A 101 -2.33 -5.47 13.62
N THR A 102 -1.71 -5.88 14.73
CA THR A 102 -0.63 -6.87 14.75
C THR A 102 -1.11 -8.31 14.91
N GLY A 103 -2.43 -8.52 15.01
CA GLY A 103 -3.04 -9.85 15.16
C GLY A 103 -2.67 -10.80 14.01
N LEU A 104 -2.78 -12.10 14.26
CA LEU A 104 -2.60 -13.15 13.25
C LEU A 104 -3.88 -13.36 12.44
N TYR A 105 -3.74 -13.84 11.21
CA TYR A 105 -4.89 -14.23 10.38
C TYR A 105 -5.69 -15.36 11.04
N THR A 106 -7.01 -15.24 11.00
CA THR A 106 -7.93 -16.20 11.62
C THR A 106 -8.55 -17.16 10.61
N GLY A 107 -8.20 -17.05 9.32
CA GLY A 107 -8.79 -17.82 8.23
C GLY A 107 -10.07 -17.18 7.69
N VAL A 108 -10.13 -15.85 7.74
CA VAL A 108 -11.22 -15.04 7.21
C VAL A 108 -10.61 -14.15 6.13
N ALA A 109 -11.11 -14.25 4.90
CA ALA A 109 -10.70 -13.38 3.82
C ALA A 109 -10.96 -11.91 4.17
N GLY A 110 -10.08 -11.04 3.71
CA GLY A 110 -10.13 -9.60 3.88
C GLY A 110 -9.49 -9.09 5.16
N GLN A 111 -8.62 -9.88 5.79
CA GLN A 111 -7.87 -9.41 6.96
C GLN A 111 -6.63 -8.64 6.52
N LEU A 112 -6.47 -7.42 7.05
CA LEU A 112 -5.31 -6.57 6.86
C LEU A 112 -4.57 -6.40 8.18
N ARG A 113 -3.25 -6.58 8.16
CA ARG A 113 -2.40 -6.51 9.35
C ARG A 113 -1.09 -5.80 9.06
N TYR A 114 -0.33 -5.51 10.11
CA TYR A 114 1.06 -5.09 9.99
C TYR A 114 1.98 -5.81 10.98
N ALA A 115 3.27 -5.82 10.68
CA ALA A 115 4.32 -6.33 11.56
C ALA A 115 5.62 -5.55 11.35
N PHE A 116 6.45 -5.44 12.39
CA PHE A 116 7.79 -4.91 12.27
C PHE A 116 8.74 -5.99 11.71
N ASN A 117 9.56 -5.61 10.73
CA ASN A 117 10.61 -6.44 10.15
C ASN A 117 11.94 -5.70 10.24
N GLY A 118 12.63 -5.86 11.37
CA GLY A 118 13.82 -5.08 11.67
C GLY A 118 13.48 -3.61 11.87
N ALA A 119 14.04 -2.74 11.02
CA ALA A 119 13.79 -1.30 11.04
C ALA A 119 12.58 -0.87 10.20
N ASP A 120 11.95 -1.80 9.48
CA ASP A 120 10.83 -1.53 8.58
C ASP A 120 9.49 -2.02 9.13
N THR A 121 8.42 -1.54 8.52
CA THR A 121 7.05 -2.01 8.78
C THR A 121 6.50 -2.69 7.55
N THR A 122 6.06 -3.94 7.67
CA THR A 122 5.38 -4.66 6.59
C THR A 122 3.88 -4.67 6.87
N ILE A 123 3.11 -4.12 5.94
CA ILE A 123 1.66 -4.29 5.85
C ILE A 123 1.39 -5.53 5.00
N ALA A 124 0.39 -6.31 5.37
CA ALA A 124 0.04 -7.54 4.67
C ALA A 124 -1.48 -7.76 4.70
N GLY A 125 -2.02 -8.28 3.60
CA GLY A 125 -3.43 -8.68 3.52
C GLY A 125 -3.60 -10.12 3.05
N ASP A 126 -4.63 -10.78 3.58
CA ASP A 126 -5.14 -12.11 3.18
C ASP A 126 -6.51 -11.89 2.52
N VAL A 127 -6.61 -12.09 1.20
CA VAL A 127 -7.82 -11.88 0.38
C VAL A 127 -8.57 -13.17 0.05
N ASN A 128 -8.03 -14.32 0.45
CA ASN A 128 -8.58 -15.63 0.09
C ASN A 128 -8.97 -16.47 1.34
N GLY A 129 -8.53 -16.07 2.53
CA GLY A 129 -8.84 -16.67 3.83
C GLY A 129 -7.97 -17.88 4.21
N ASP A 130 -6.85 -18.12 3.53
CA ASP A 130 -5.98 -19.28 3.76
C ASP A 130 -4.95 -19.08 4.88
N LYS A 131 -4.93 -17.91 5.53
CA LYS A 131 -3.97 -17.50 6.57
C LYS A 131 -2.56 -17.24 6.05
N VAL A 132 -2.41 -17.04 4.75
CA VAL A 132 -1.18 -16.62 4.09
C VAL A 132 -1.40 -15.22 3.54
N SER A 133 -0.37 -14.37 3.60
CA SER A 133 -0.45 -13.06 2.95
C SER A 133 -0.53 -13.24 1.44
N ASP A 134 -1.42 -12.51 0.78
CA ASP A 134 -1.54 -12.47 -0.68
C ASP A 134 -0.77 -11.29 -1.28
N PHE A 135 -0.58 -10.22 -0.51
CA PHE A 135 0.22 -9.05 -0.89
C PHE A 135 0.92 -8.45 0.32
N HIS A 136 2.02 -7.72 0.08
CA HIS A 136 2.71 -6.92 1.09
C HIS A 136 2.83 -5.46 0.63
N ILE A 137 2.96 -4.52 1.55
CA ILE A 137 3.49 -3.17 1.30
C ILE A 137 4.51 -2.90 2.40
N VAL A 138 5.68 -2.36 2.05
CA VAL A 138 6.74 -2.07 3.02
C VAL A 138 6.84 -0.57 3.26
N LEU A 139 6.81 -0.16 4.53
CA LEU A 139 7.18 1.19 4.93
C LEU A 139 8.60 1.17 5.44
N THR A 140 9.42 2.12 4.98
CA THR A 140 10.70 2.40 5.63
C THR A 140 10.44 2.96 7.02
N GLY A 141 11.03 2.36 8.05
CA GLY A 141 10.84 2.78 9.43
C GLY A 141 9.88 1.90 10.24
N ALA A 142 10.08 1.89 11.56
CA ALA A 142 9.23 1.19 12.51
C ALA A 142 8.05 2.09 12.91
N ILE A 143 6.95 1.97 12.16
CA ILE A 143 5.77 2.81 12.26
C ILE A 143 4.62 1.98 12.86
N ALA A 144 4.13 2.39 14.03
CA ALA A 144 2.96 1.77 14.63
C ALA A 144 1.69 2.26 13.92
N LEU A 145 1.08 1.40 13.10
CA LEU A 145 -0.08 1.72 12.29
C LEU A 145 -1.39 1.54 13.05
N VAL A 146 -2.37 2.39 12.74
CA VAL A 146 -3.75 2.36 13.24
C VAL A 146 -4.74 2.32 12.09
N ALA A 147 -6.00 2.01 12.38
CA ALA A 147 -7.05 1.94 11.35
C ALA A 147 -7.20 3.23 10.52
N ALA A 148 -6.94 4.40 11.12
CA ALA A 148 -7.05 5.69 10.45
C ALA A 148 -5.97 5.95 9.38
N ASP A 149 -4.90 5.15 9.36
CA ASP A 149 -3.82 5.25 8.37
C ASP A 149 -4.20 4.58 7.03
N PHE A 150 -5.37 3.94 6.97
CA PHE A 150 -5.84 3.21 5.79
C PHE A 150 -7.15 3.79 5.24
N MET A 151 -7.29 3.74 3.92
CA MET A 151 -8.56 3.93 3.22
C MET A 151 -8.98 2.57 2.66
N LEU A 152 -10.08 2.02 3.20
CA LEU A 152 -10.57 0.65 2.97
C LEU A 152 -11.97 0.65 2.37
#